data_AF-A0A8E2E3M3-F1
#
_entry.id   AF-A0A8E2E3M3-F1
#
_cell.length_a   1.000
_cell.length_b   1.000
_cell.length_c   1.000
_cell.angle_alpha   90.00
_cell.angle_beta   90.00
_cell.angle_gamma   90.00
#
_symmetry.space_group_name_H-M   'P 1'
#
loop_
_entity.id
_entity.type
_entity.pdbx_description
1 polymer ?
#
loop_
_entity_poly.entity_id
_entity_poly.type
_entity_poly.pdbx_seq_one_letter_code
_entity_poly.pdbx_strand_id
1 'polypeptide(L)'
;MSQQRRPSRRIRAMVMTVCNAYILTTIFLLFNTQFLLVESSCFFPSGALSSEQPCDTSASQSVCCAAGFYCLGNGLCQDPRYSDPLRLLRGSCTDETWKSPECASVCKTGAQLGLCRRIMNQRC
;
A
#
# COMPACT_ATOMS: atom_id res chain seq x y z
N MET A 1 -37.38 54.52 -8.56
CA MET A 1 -36.51 53.41 -8.11
C MET A 1 -35.23 53.45 -8.93
N SER A 2 -33.99 53.34 -8.46
CA SER A 2 -33.41 52.76 -7.24
C SER A 2 -31.99 53.36 -7.07
N GLN A 3 -31.68 53.95 -5.92
CA GLN A 3 -30.33 54.41 -5.59
C GLN A 3 -29.48 53.24 -5.08
N GLN A 4 -28.50 52.80 -5.87
CA GLN A 4 -27.48 51.86 -5.42
C GLN A 4 -26.53 52.58 -4.43
N ARG A 5 -26.66 52.35 -3.12
CA ARG A 5 -25.70 52.86 -2.12
C ARG A 5 -24.34 52.20 -2.36
N ARG A 6 -23.31 52.99 -2.70
CA ARG A 6 -21.93 52.51 -2.78
C ARG A 6 -21.44 52.17 -1.36
N PRO A 7 -21.00 50.93 -1.08
CA PRO A 7 -20.52 50.55 0.24
C PRO A 7 -19.22 51.30 0.58
N SER A 8 -19.07 51.68 1.86
CA SER A 8 -17.92 52.45 2.34
C SER A 8 -16.60 51.69 2.16
N ARG A 9 -15.48 52.41 1.96
CA ARG A 9 -14.14 51.82 1.77
C ARG A 9 -13.74 50.83 2.88
N ARG A 10 -14.23 51.04 4.11
CA ARG A 10 -13.99 50.16 5.27
C ARG A 10 -14.71 48.81 5.14
N ILE A 11 -15.93 48.79 4.60
CA ILE A 11 -16.70 47.55 4.37
C ILE A 11 -16.05 46.72 3.27
N ARG A 12 -15.55 47.35 2.20
CA ARG A 12 -14.82 46.66 1.12
C ARG A 12 -13.52 46.01 1.61
N ALA A 13 -12.78 46.69 2.49
CA ALA A 13 -11.55 46.16 3.09
C ALA A 13 -11.83 44.99 4.04
N MET A 14 -12.85 45.10 4.91
CA MET A 14 -13.25 44.02 5.82
C MET A 14 -13.69 42.76 5.06
N VAL A 15 -14.47 42.92 3.99
CA VAL A 15 -14.90 41.78 3.14
C VAL A 15 -13.70 41.09 2.48
N MET A 16 -12.70 41.83 2.00
CA MET A 16 -11.49 41.23 1.40
C MET A 16 -10.62 40.48 2.43
N THR A 17 -10.47 40.99 3.65
CA THR A 17 -9.67 40.34 4.69
C THR A 17 -10.31 39.04 5.18
N VAL A 18 -11.64 39.02 5.33
CA VAL A 18 -12.39 37.80 5.68
C VAL A 18 -12.34 36.77 4.56
N CYS A 19 -12.42 37.20 3.30
CA CYS A 19 -12.31 36.32 2.13
C CYS A 19 -10.91 35.68 2.06
N ASN A 20 -9.85 36.47 2.23
CA ASN A 20 -8.47 35.95 2.26
C ASN A 20 -8.23 34.98 3.42
N ALA A 21 -8.77 35.24 4.62
CA ALA A 21 -8.66 34.31 5.74
C ALA A 21 -9.39 32.99 5.45
N TYR A 22 -10.59 33.03 4.87
CA TYR A 22 -11.35 31.83 4.47
C TYR A 22 -10.66 31.05 3.34
N ILE A 23 -10.04 31.74 2.38
CA ILE A 23 -9.27 31.11 1.30
C ILE A 23 -8.02 30.43 1.87
N LEU A 24 -7.31 31.08 2.80
CA LEU A 24 -6.13 30.51 3.44
C LEU A 24 -6.46 29.29 4.34
N THR A 25 -7.57 29.32 5.08
CA THR A 25 -7.99 28.18 5.92
C THR A 25 -8.44 27.00 5.08
N THR A 26 -9.16 27.23 3.98
CA THR A 26 -9.57 26.15 3.05
C THR A 26 -8.37 25.53 2.35
N ILE A 27 -7.38 26.32 1.90
CA ILE A 27 -6.13 25.80 1.32
C ILE A 27 -5.36 24.96 2.33
N PHE A 28 -5.25 25.40 3.60
CA PHE A 28 -4.60 24.63 4.66
C PHE A 28 -5.29 23.29 4.92
N LEU A 29 -6.64 23.27 4.96
CA LEU A 29 -7.40 22.03 5.12
C LEU A 29 -7.24 21.07 3.93
N LEU A 30 -7.17 21.58 2.69
CA LEU A 30 -6.94 20.79 1.48
C LEU A 30 -5.50 20.25 1.37
N PHE A 31 -4.52 20.96 1.93
CA PHE A 31 -3.11 20.52 1.94
C PHE A 31 -2.88 19.33 2.87
N ASN A 32 -3.63 19.25 3.99
CA ASN A 32 -3.55 18.15 4.95
C ASN A 32 -4.21 16.84 4.44
N THR A 33 -5.00 16.88 3.36
CA THR A 33 -5.64 15.68 2.78
C THR A 33 -4.75 14.92 1.79
N GLN A 34 -3.52 15.36 1.55
CA GLN A 34 -2.57 14.69 0.66
C GLN A 34 -1.82 13.57 1.39
N PHE A 35 -2.54 12.63 2.00
CA PHE A 35 -1.94 11.35 2.35
C PHE A 35 -1.86 10.51 1.08
N LEU A 36 -0.64 10.39 0.53
CA LEU A 36 -0.33 9.52 -0.59
C LEU A 36 -0.67 8.08 -0.23
N LEU A 37 -1.63 7.50 -0.96
CA LEU A 37 -1.78 6.04 -1.04
C LEU A 37 -0.54 5.51 -1.76
N VAL A 38 0.49 5.13 -1.00
CA VAL A 38 1.59 4.32 -1.54
C VAL A 38 1.03 2.93 -1.74
N GLU A 39 0.62 2.63 -2.97
CA GLU A 39 0.40 1.26 -3.39
C GLU A 39 1.78 0.59 -3.44
N SER A 40 2.11 -0.18 -2.41
CA SER A 40 3.38 -0.89 -2.35
C SER A 40 3.41 -1.94 -3.46
N SER A 41 4.29 -1.73 -4.44
CA SER A 41 4.54 -2.71 -5.51
C SER A 41 5.16 -3.98 -4.92
N CYS A 42 4.77 -5.13 -5.46
CA CYS A 42 5.30 -6.43 -5.04
C CYS A 42 6.33 -6.94 -6.04
N PHE A 43 7.38 -7.58 -5.55
CA PHE A 43 8.53 -8.03 -6.32
C PHE A 43 8.87 -9.48 -6.01
N PHE A 44 9.16 -10.25 -7.05
CA PHE A 44 9.80 -11.56 -6.92
C PHE A 44 11.29 -11.41 -6.54
N PRO A 45 11.96 -12.45 -6.04
CA PRO A 45 13.37 -12.35 -5.65
C PRO A 45 14.33 -12.10 -6.81
N SER A 46 13.86 -12.27 -8.05
CA SER A 46 14.56 -11.86 -9.26
C SER A 46 14.55 -10.34 -9.47
N GLY A 47 13.77 -9.59 -8.68
CA GLY A 47 13.47 -8.17 -8.91
C GLY A 47 12.30 -7.93 -9.87
N ALA A 48 11.71 -8.99 -10.44
CA ALA A 48 10.57 -8.85 -11.34
C ALA A 48 9.32 -8.39 -10.58
N LEU A 49 8.55 -7.48 -11.17
CA LEU A 49 7.25 -7.06 -10.64
C LEU A 49 6.27 -8.24 -10.58
N SER A 50 5.47 -8.26 -9.53
CA SER A 50 4.42 -9.23 -9.26
C SER A 50 3.06 -8.55 -9.34
N SER A 51 2.04 -9.29 -9.78
CA SER A 51 0.63 -8.86 -9.73
C SER A 51 -0.07 -9.26 -8.43
N GLU A 52 0.68 -9.81 -7.46
CA GLU A 52 0.18 -10.14 -6.13
C GLU A 52 -0.06 -8.87 -5.31
N GLN A 53 -0.82 -9.02 -4.22
CA GLN A 53 -1.23 -7.90 -3.37
C GLN A 53 -0.53 -7.99 -2.01
N PRO A 54 -0.10 -6.87 -1.43
CA PRO A 54 0.50 -6.85 -0.10
C PRO A 54 -0.51 -7.32 0.95
N CYS A 55 -0.06 -8.20 1.85
CA CYS A 55 -0.87 -8.71 2.94
C CYS A 55 -1.11 -7.68 4.04
N ASP A 56 -0.17 -6.75 4.21
CA ASP A 56 -0.30 -5.61 5.11
C ASP A 56 0.09 -4.34 4.36
N THR A 57 -0.90 -3.50 4.07
CA THR A 57 -0.73 -2.20 3.40
C THR A 57 -0.28 -1.09 4.33
N SER A 58 -0.30 -1.33 5.65
CA SER A 58 0.15 -0.39 6.68
C SER A 58 1.59 -0.64 7.12
N ALA A 59 2.10 -1.85 6.90
CA ALA A 59 3.48 -2.21 7.18
C ALA A 59 4.46 -1.57 6.18
N SER A 60 5.69 -1.31 6.64
CA SER A 60 6.76 -0.82 5.77
C SER A 60 7.15 -1.85 4.70
N GLN A 61 7.09 -3.13 5.05
CA GLN A 61 7.29 -4.26 4.16
C GLN A 61 6.35 -5.39 4.53
N SER A 62 5.82 -6.11 3.55
CA SER A 62 4.95 -7.27 3.77
C SER A 62 5.13 -8.32 2.69
N VAL A 63 4.79 -9.56 3.03
CA VAL A 63 4.58 -10.61 2.02
C VAL A 63 3.41 -10.22 1.13
N CYS A 64 3.52 -10.51 -0.16
CA CYS A 64 2.46 -10.35 -1.12
C CYS A 64 1.94 -11.71 -1.56
N CYS A 65 0.62 -11.85 -1.60
CA CYS A 65 -0.05 -13.08 -1.98
C CYS A 65 -0.99 -12.86 -3.16
N ALA A 66 -1.21 -13.92 -3.95
CA ALA A 66 -2.23 -13.92 -4.98
C ALA A 66 -3.61 -13.57 -4.41
N ALA A 67 -4.42 -12.87 -5.19
CA ALA A 67 -5.77 -12.51 -4.78
C ALA A 67 -6.58 -13.75 -4.36
N GLY A 68 -7.21 -13.66 -3.18
CA GLY A 68 -7.99 -14.76 -2.60
C GLY A 68 -7.17 -15.79 -1.83
N PHE A 69 -5.85 -15.63 -1.68
CA PHE A 69 -5.03 -16.48 -0.82
C PHE A 69 -5.01 -15.93 0.61
N TYR A 70 -4.77 -16.80 1.59
CA TYR A 70 -4.61 -16.37 2.97
C TYR A 70 -3.18 -15.93 3.23
N CYS A 71 -3.06 -14.76 3.86
CA CYS A 71 -1.83 -14.20 4.39
C CYS A 71 -1.56 -14.81 5.77
N LEU A 72 -0.43 -15.50 5.92
CA LEU A 72 -0.03 -16.10 7.19
C LEU A 72 1.00 -15.22 7.89
N GLY A 73 0.93 -15.14 9.21
CA GLY A 73 1.86 -14.34 10.03
C GLY A 73 3.31 -14.83 10.03
N ASN A 74 3.62 -15.95 9.36
CA ASN A 74 4.98 -16.42 9.11
C ASN A 74 5.56 -15.96 7.76
N GLY A 75 4.91 -14.99 7.10
CA GLY A 75 5.37 -14.43 5.82
C GLY A 75 5.13 -15.35 4.63
N LEU A 76 4.16 -16.27 4.72
CA LEU A 76 3.79 -17.21 3.66
C LEU A 76 2.32 -17.03 3.26
N CYS A 77 1.98 -17.53 2.07
CA CYS A 77 0.62 -17.56 1.56
C CYS A 77 0.06 -18.98 1.61
N GLN A 78 -1.25 -19.12 1.77
CA GLN A 78 -1.95 -20.39 1.66
C GLN A 78 -3.05 -20.29 0.61
N ASP A 79 -3.13 -21.27 -0.28
CA ASP A 79 -4.18 -21.34 -1.30
C ASP A 79 -5.41 -22.08 -0.73
N PRO A 80 -6.53 -21.38 -0.45
CA PRO A 80 -7.72 -22.01 0.14
C PRO A 80 -8.40 -23.02 -0.77
N ARG A 81 -8.04 -23.08 -2.06
CA ARG A 81 -8.65 -24.00 -3.02
C ARG A 81 -8.21 -25.45 -2.81
N TYR A 82 -7.18 -25.68 -2.01
CA TYR A 82 -6.69 -27.01 -1.67
C TYR A 82 -7.07 -27.37 -0.23
N SER A 83 -7.42 -28.64 0.00
CA SER A 83 -7.80 -29.15 1.32
C SER A 83 -6.61 -29.36 2.27
N ASP A 84 -5.38 -29.32 1.77
CA ASP A 84 -4.16 -29.47 2.56
C ASP A 84 -3.74 -28.10 3.14
N PRO A 85 -3.94 -27.85 4.45
CA PRO A 85 -3.57 -26.58 5.07
C PRO A 85 -2.04 -26.40 5.16
N LEU A 86 -1.25 -27.45 4.97
CA LEU A 86 0.21 -27.36 4.98
C LEU A 86 0.79 -26.99 3.61
N ARG A 87 -0.06 -26.82 2.60
CA ARG A 87 0.34 -26.34 1.27
C ARG A 87 0.57 -24.82 1.30
N LEU A 88 1.78 -24.44 1.68
CA LEU A 88 2.22 -23.05 1.78
C LEU A 88 2.90 -22.59 0.49
N LEU A 89 2.88 -21.28 0.23
CA LEU A 89 3.56 -20.61 -0.87
C LEU A 89 4.39 -19.46 -0.32
N ARG A 90 5.53 -19.16 -0.94
CA ARG A 90 6.37 -18.02 -0.54
C ARG A 90 5.73 -16.67 -0.89
N GLY A 91 4.95 -16.60 -1.97
CA GLY A 91 4.52 -15.33 -2.56
C GLY A 91 5.70 -14.48 -3.07
N SER A 92 5.39 -13.22 -3.32
CA SER A 92 6.31 -12.12 -3.58
C SER A 92 6.42 -11.22 -2.33
N CYS A 93 7.21 -10.15 -2.40
CA CYS A 93 7.37 -9.23 -1.28
C CYS A 93 7.40 -7.78 -1.74
N THR A 94 6.96 -6.85 -0.90
CA THR A 94 7.06 -5.41 -1.21
C THR A 94 8.51 -4.89 -1.19
N ASP A 95 9.45 -5.63 -0.60
CA ASP A 95 10.87 -5.28 -0.57
C ASP A 95 11.57 -5.87 -1.79
N GLU A 96 11.88 -5.02 -2.77
CA GLU A 96 12.65 -5.40 -3.98
C GLU A 96 14.01 -6.01 -3.63
N THR A 97 14.63 -5.61 -2.52
CA THR A 97 15.94 -6.16 -2.11
C THR A 97 15.84 -7.52 -1.42
N TRP A 98 14.64 -7.91 -0.98
CA TRP A 98 14.37 -9.13 -0.23
C TRP A 98 15.30 -9.29 0.99
N LYS A 99 15.51 -8.21 1.73
CA LYS A 99 16.30 -8.15 2.97
C LYS A 99 15.43 -8.01 4.21
N SER A 100 14.17 -7.57 4.05
CA SER A 100 13.21 -7.49 5.14
C SER A 100 12.93 -8.86 5.75
N PRO A 101 12.83 -8.96 7.09
CA PRO A 101 12.42 -10.19 7.75
C PRO A 101 10.98 -10.61 7.42
N GLU A 102 10.15 -9.66 6.96
CA GLU A 102 8.77 -9.92 6.52
C GLU A 102 8.71 -10.66 5.18
N CYS A 103 9.81 -10.67 4.42
CA CYS A 103 9.94 -11.45 3.20
C CYS A 103 10.50 -12.84 3.53
N ALA A 104 9.70 -13.88 3.31
CA ALA A 104 10.15 -15.25 3.53
C ALA A 104 11.43 -15.59 2.73
N SER A 105 12.52 -15.86 3.44
CA SER A 105 13.82 -16.25 2.85
C SER A 105 13.85 -17.69 2.33
N VAL A 106 12.84 -18.48 2.70
CA VAL A 106 12.67 -19.86 2.22
C VAL A 106 12.37 -19.85 0.72
N CYS A 107 12.95 -20.80 -0.01
CA CYS A 107 12.73 -20.96 -1.44
C CYS A 107 13.07 -19.72 -2.29
N LYS A 108 13.96 -18.85 -1.83
CA LYS A 108 14.35 -17.62 -2.56
C LYS A 108 15.10 -17.93 -3.85
N THR A 109 15.86 -19.02 -3.88
CA THR A 109 16.72 -19.42 -5.01
C THR A 109 16.44 -20.85 -5.47
N GLY A 110 16.72 -21.13 -6.75
CA GLY A 110 16.58 -22.47 -7.34
C GLY A 110 17.45 -23.54 -6.68
N ALA A 111 18.51 -23.15 -5.95
CA ALA A 111 19.32 -24.10 -5.17
C ALA A 111 18.52 -24.82 -4.07
N GLN A 112 17.38 -24.26 -3.66
CA GLN A 112 16.49 -24.85 -2.66
C GLN A 112 15.36 -25.70 -3.27
N LEU A 113 15.33 -25.97 -4.58
CA LEU A 113 14.20 -26.67 -5.25
C LEU A 113 13.82 -28.01 -4.57
N GLY A 114 14.80 -28.79 -4.13
CA GLY A 114 14.54 -30.06 -3.42
C GLY A 114 13.98 -29.88 -2.00
N LEU A 115 14.41 -28.82 -1.30
CA LEU A 115 13.92 -28.46 0.03
C LEU A 115 12.55 -27.79 -0.04
N CYS A 116 12.35 -26.93 -1.04
CA CYS A 116 11.12 -26.20 -1.28
C CYS A 116 9.97 -27.14 -1.62
N ARG A 117 10.25 -28.15 -2.45
CA ARG A 117 9.27 -29.20 -2.76
C ARG A 117 8.81 -29.97 -1.51
N ARG A 118 9.68 -30.13 -0.51
CA ARG A 118 9.35 -30.79 0.76
C ARG A 118 8.63 -29.86 1.73
N ILE A 119 9.09 -28.61 1.87
CA ILE A 119 8.57 -27.65 2.86
C ILE A 119 7.22 -27.08 2.41
N MET A 120 7.07 -26.76 1.13
CA MET A 120 5.89 -26.07 0.62
C MET A 120 4.88 -27.02 -0.05
N ASN A 121 5.19 -28.33 -0.15
CA ASN A 121 4.40 -29.32 -0.90
C ASN A 121 4.02 -28.82 -2.32
N GLN A 122 4.93 -28.03 -2.92
CA GLN A 122 4.72 -27.35 -4.20
C GLN A 122 5.68 -27.93 -5.22
N ARG A 123 5.16 -28.29 -6.39
CA ARG A 123 5.99 -28.45 -7.59
C ARG A 123 6.21 -27.01 -8.07
N CYS A 124 7.34 -26.41 -7.71
CA CYS A 124 7.79 -25.19 -8.39
C CYS A 124 7.95 -25.47 -9.89
#